data_AF-A0A0K1PUR3-F1
#
_entry.id   AF-A0A0K1PUR3-F1
#
_cell.length_a   1.000
_cell.length_b   1.000
_cell.length_c   1.000
_cell.angle_alpha   90.00
_cell.angle_beta   90.00
_cell.angle_gamma   90.00
#
_symmetry.space_group_name_H-M   'P 1'
#
loop_
_entity.id
_entity.type
_entity.pdbx_description
1 polymer ?
#
loop_
_entity_poly.entity_id
_entity_poly.type
_entity_poly.pdbx_seq_one_letter_code
_entity_poly.pdbx_strand_id
1 'polypeptide(L)'
;MNGCTGVPISWLRLERHALGELDEASRTEIEAHLSSCPACTACLARIRADGRELPPLVVPATAKTKSNVTVLRRASAIAGTLAAAAVLVLAITKLPRDVAGAGGTRVKGNNVAFSLVREDERRVEEGGAHYQNGERFKALVTCPPGMRASFDLVVFEHDEASFPLDPQTPRMELECGNDVPLPGAFRVTGTAPLEVCLVWSDEGPVEREKIVQKGRIFPDAGSCMELAPSP
;
A
#
# COMPACT_ATOMS: atom_id res chain seq x y z
N MET A 1 25.79 -6.33 19.78
CA MET A 1 25.04 -5.07 19.63
C MET A 1 24.97 -4.44 21.01
N ASN A 2 25.65 -3.32 21.23
CA ASN A 2 25.66 -2.67 22.54
C ASN A 2 24.34 -1.93 22.71
N GLY A 3 23.58 -2.26 23.76
CA GLY A 3 22.31 -1.58 24.08
C GLY A 3 22.54 -0.14 24.56
N CYS A 4 21.47 0.65 24.58
CA CYS A 4 21.48 2.00 25.15
C CYS A 4 21.75 1.95 26.67
N THR A 5 22.55 2.87 27.21
CA THR A 5 22.90 2.96 28.64
C THR A 5 21.87 3.72 29.49
N GLY A 6 20.77 4.17 28.89
CA GLY A 6 19.67 4.88 29.55
C GLY A 6 18.40 4.89 28.68
N VAL A 7 17.55 5.91 28.85
CA VAL A 7 16.37 6.09 27.98
C VAL A 7 16.85 6.37 26.56
N PRO A 8 16.51 5.54 25.56
CA PRO A 8 16.91 5.77 24.19
C PRO A 8 16.32 7.07 23.63
N ILE A 9 17.13 7.86 22.93
CA ILE A 9 16.63 9.03 22.20
C ILE A 9 15.86 8.52 20.99
N SER A 10 14.63 9.02 20.81
CA SER A 10 13.82 8.68 19.64
C SER A 10 14.50 9.12 18.33
N TRP A 11 14.29 8.35 17.26
CA TRP A 11 14.84 8.65 15.93
C TRP A 11 14.56 10.09 15.50
N LEU A 12 13.31 10.54 15.62
CA LEU A 12 12.88 11.89 15.26
C LEU A 12 13.63 12.98 16.04
N ARG A 13 13.96 12.77 17.33
CA ARG A 13 14.74 13.74 18.11
C ARG A 13 16.19 13.80 17.63
N LEU A 14 16.80 12.66 17.28
CA LEU A 14 18.15 12.62 16.70
C LEU A 14 18.19 13.28 15.30
N GLU A 15 17.16 13.10 14.50
CA GLU A 15 17.03 13.73 13.18
C GLU A 15 16.89 15.25 13.28
N ARG A 16 15.98 15.74 14.13
CA ARG A 16 15.86 17.18 14.40
C ARG A 16 17.13 17.79 14.99
N HIS A 17 17.85 17.04 15.82
CA HIS A 17 19.17 17.44 16.32
C HIS A 17 20.18 17.57 15.15
N ALA A 18 20.22 16.60 14.24
CA ALA A 18 21.10 16.62 13.07
C ALA A 18 20.77 17.78 12.10
N LEU A 19 19.50 18.16 11.99
CA LEU A 19 19.02 19.28 11.16
C LEU A 19 19.15 20.65 11.86
N GLY A 20 19.53 20.71 13.13
CA GLY A 20 19.63 21.96 13.88
C GLY A 20 18.28 22.59 14.27
N GLU A 21 17.19 21.81 14.27
CA GLU A 21 15.82 22.28 14.52
C GLU A 21 15.38 22.22 16.00
N LEU A 22 16.34 21.94 16.90
CA LEU A 22 16.10 21.89 18.34
C LEU A 22 16.53 23.19 19.02
N ASP A 23 15.78 23.58 20.05
CA ASP A 23 16.19 24.61 20.99
C ASP A 23 17.48 24.22 21.75
N GLU A 24 18.09 25.21 22.41
CA GLU A 24 19.38 25.04 23.07
C GLU A 24 19.33 24.01 24.21
N ALA A 25 18.24 23.99 24.97
CA ALA A 25 18.06 23.08 26.09
C ALA A 25 17.99 21.62 25.62
N SER A 26 17.17 21.35 24.60
CA SER A 26 17.00 20.02 24.00
C SER A 26 18.29 19.54 23.33
N ARG A 27 19.04 20.47 22.72
CA ARG A 27 20.34 20.14 22.09
C ARG A 27 21.35 19.71 23.15
N THR A 28 21.47 20.47 24.23
CA THR A 28 22.40 20.17 25.34
C THR A 28 22.09 18.82 25.98
N GLU A 29 20.80 18.50 26.21
CA GLU A 29 20.37 17.20 26.75
C GLU A 29 20.80 16.03 25.86
N ILE A 30 20.59 16.17 24.54
CA ILE A 30 20.96 15.13 23.56
C ILE A 30 22.47 14.98 23.47
N GLU A 31 23.23 16.07 23.44
CA GLU A 31 24.70 16.04 23.41
C GLU A 31 25.28 15.35 24.65
N ALA A 32 24.71 15.60 25.83
CA ALA A 32 25.10 14.92 27.06
C ALA A 32 24.87 13.40 26.96
N HIS A 33 23.73 12.96 26.44
CA HIS A 33 23.46 11.53 26.25
C HIS A 33 24.39 10.92 25.19
N LEU A 34 24.58 11.58 24.05
CA LEU A 34 25.46 11.10 22.97
C LEU A 34 26.91 10.93 23.44
N SER A 35 27.38 11.79 24.36
CA SER A 35 28.72 11.67 24.94
C SER A 35 28.93 10.38 25.75
N SER A 36 27.86 9.72 26.21
CA SER A 36 27.90 8.53 27.07
C SER A 36 27.27 7.28 26.45
N CYS A 37 26.63 7.39 25.29
CA CYS A 37 25.88 6.30 24.66
C CYS A 37 26.38 5.98 23.23
N PRO A 38 27.22 4.95 23.05
CA PRO A 38 27.72 4.53 21.73
C PRO A 38 26.60 4.10 20.77
N ALA A 39 25.52 3.51 21.29
CA ALA A 39 24.39 3.07 20.47
C ALA A 39 23.66 4.25 19.81
N CYS A 40 23.33 5.28 20.58
CA CYS A 40 22.69 6.49 20.05
C CYS A 40 23.64 7.28 19.14
N THR A 41 24.94 7.29 19.43
CA THR A 41 25.97 7.87 18.55
C THR A 41 26.01 7.17 17.18
N ALA A 42 25.93 5.83 17.16
CA ALA A 42 25.86 5.08 15.91
C ALA A 42 24.58 5.36 15.12
N CYS A 43 23.42 5.53 15.79
CA CYS A 43 22.18 5.95 15.14
C CYS A 43 22.30 7.34 14.51
N LEU A 44 22.88 8.32 15.23
CA LEU A 44 23.12 9.65 14.68
C LEU A 44 24.06 9.64 13.47
N ALA A 45 25.10 8.79 13.50
CA ALA A 45 25.99 8.61 12.36
C ALA A 45 25.26 8.08 11.12
N ARG A 46 24.31 7.14 11.30
CA ARG A 46 23.45 6.66 10.20
C ARG A 46 22.59 7.77 9.61
N ILE A 47 21.92 8.55 10.45
CA ILE A 47 21.11 9.71 9.99
C ILE A 47 21.96 10.68 9.16
N ARG A 48 23.18 10.98 9.60
CA ARG A 48 24.09 11.88 8.86
C ARG A 48 24.58 11.27 7.54
N ALA A 49 24.75 9.96 7.46
CA ALA A 49 25.11 9.27 6.23
C ALA A 49 23.96 9.23 5.22
N ASP A 50 22.71 9.27 5.68
CA ASP A 50 21.50 9.26 4.84
C ASP A 50 21.20 10.62 4.17
N GLY A 51 22.02 11.65 4.43
CA GLY A 51 21.91 13.02 3.89
C GLY A 51 22.19 13.14 2.38
N ARG A 52 21.63 12.25 1.56
CA ARG A 52 21.65 12.36 0.11
C ARG A 52 20.77 13.53 -0.32
N GLU A 53 21.32 14.43 -1.13
CA GLU A 53 20.49 15.43 -1.81
C GLU A 53 19.52 14.70 -2.74
N LEU A 54 18.22 14.90 -2.51
CA LEU A 54 17.20 14.42 -3.42
C LEU A 54 17.27 15.27 -4.70
N PRO A 55 17.21 14.65 -5.89
CA PRO A 55 17.14 15.40 -7.13
C PRO A 55 15.95 16.37 -7.07
N PRO A 56 16.08 17.58 -7.63
CA PRO A 56 14.99 18.55 -7.62
C PRO A 56 13.76 17.92 -8.25
N LEU A 57 12.62 18.02 -7.55
CA LEU A 57 11.35 17.54 -8.07
C LEU A 57 11.04 18.31 -9.35
N VAL A 58 10.95 17.59 -10.47
CA VAL A 58 10.42 18.14 -11.72
C VAL A 58 8.93 18.29 -11.51
N VAL A 59 8.50 19.46 -11.07
CA VAL A 59 7.07 19.78 -11.00
C VAL A 59 6.63 20.04 -12.45
N PRO A 60 5.79 19.18 -13.06
CA PRO A 60 5.28 19.45 -14.39
C PRO A 60 4.52 20.78 -14.32
N ALA A 61 4.88 21.71 -15.22
CA ALA A 61 4.20 22.98 -15.34
C ALA A 61 2.71 22.70 -15.48
N THR A 62 1.92 23.22 -14.54
CA THR A 62 0.47 23.10 -14.57
C THR A 62 0.00 23.66 -15.91
N ALA A 63 -0.50 22.79 -16.78
CA ALA A 63 -1.13 23.21 -18.02
C ALA A 63 -2.26 24.16 -17.64
N LYS A 64 -2.11 25.45 -17.95
CA LYS A 64 -3.19 26.43 -17.79
C LYS A 64 -4.35 25.94 -18.64
N THR A 65 -5.33 25.30 -18.00
CA THR A 65 -6.58 24.90 -18.64
C THR A 65 -7.22 26.19 -19.14
N LYS A 66 -7.09 26.46 -20.44
CA LYS A 66 -7.79 27.57 -21.07
C LYS A 66 -9.28 27.28 -20.92
N SER A 67 -9.88 27.92 -19.95
CA SER A 67 -11.31 27.88 -19.67
C SER A 67 -12.04 28.46 -20.88
N ASN A 68 -12.52 27.60 -21.78
CA ASN A 68 -13.33 27.97 -22.93
C ASN A 68 -14.76 28.31 -22.45
N VAL A 69 -14.90 29.38 -21.65
CA VAL A 69 -16.20 29.87 -21.13
C VAL A 69 -16.99 30.66 -22.18
N THR A 70 -16.47 30.83 -23.41
CA THR A 70 -17.11 31.69 -24.43
C THR A 70 -18.10 30.99 -25.36
N VAL A 71 -18.28 29.67 -25.30
CA VAL A 71 -19.12 28.94 -26.29
C VAL A 71 -20.57 28.73 -25.82
N LEU A 72 -20.89 28.91 -24.53
CA LEU A 72 -22.25 28.68 -24.01
C LEU A 72 -23.14 29.94 -23.99
N ARG A 73 -23.08 30.77 -25.03
CA ARG A 73 -23.93 31.98 -25.13
C ARG A 73 -24.58 32.21 -26.50
N ARG A 74 -24.56 31.20 -27.38
CA ARG A 74 -25.21 31.25 -28.70
C ARG A 74 -25.99 29.96 -29.02
N ALA A 75 -26.88 29.55 -28.13
CA ALA A 75 -27.88 28.53 -28.43
C ALA A 75 -29.17 28.85 -27.67
N SER A 76 -29.82 29.95 -28.05
CA SER A 76 -31.15 30.31 -27.56
C SER A 76 -31.92 31.02 -28.66
N ALA A 77 -32.18 30.30 -29.75
CA ALA A 77 -33.29 30.55 -30.67
C ALA A 77 -33.20 29.50 -31.77
N ILE A 78 -34.07 28.49 -31.70
CA ILE A 78 -34.97 28.04 -32.78
C ILE A 78 -35.80 26.91 -32.14
N ALA A 79 -37.05 27.27 -31.84
CA ALA A 79 -38.12 26.32 -31.64
C ALA A 79 -38.47 25.69 -32.99
N GLY A 80 -38.75 24.39 -33.01
CA GLY A 80 -39.34 23.74 -34.18
C GLY A 80 -38.97 22.28 -34.32
N THR A 81 -39.82 21.41 -33.74
CA THR A 81 -40.24 20.12 -34.30
C THR A 81 -39.20 19.22 -34.98
N LEU A 82 -38.80 18.14 -34.32
CA LEU A 82 -39.04 16.77 -34.82
C LEU A 82 -38.66 15.72 -33.76
N ALA A 83 -39.61 14.84 -33.52
CA ALA A 83 -39.54 13.69 -32.64
C ALA A 83 -38.63 12.58 -33.21
N ALA A 84 -38.19 11.70 -32.31
CA ALA A 84 -37.74 10.32 -32.59
C ALA A 84 -36.40 10.15 -33.35
N ALA A 85 -35.27 10.29 -32.64
CA ALA A 85 -34.06 9.46 -32.83
C ALA A 85 -32.92 9.88 -31.86
N ALA A 86 -33.05 9.63 -30.56
CA ALA A 86 -31.93 9.83 -29.63
C ALA A 86 -31.82 8.76 -28.52
N VAL A 87 -32.51 7.63 -28.67
CA VAL A 87 -32.38 6.46 -27.77
C VAL A 87 -31.24 5.52 -28.24
N LEU A 88 -30.66 5.71 -29.42
CA LEU A 88 -29.71 4.76 -30.02
C LEU A 88 -28.21 5.15 -29.92
N VAL A 89 -27.85 6.25 -29.26
CA VAL A 89 -26.42 6.66 -29.15
C VAL A 89 -25.85 6.48 -27.74
N LEU A 90 -26.69 6.26 -26.72
CA LEU A 90 -26.24 5.99 -25.35
C LEU A 90 -25.93 4.51 -25.05
N ALA A 91 -26.08 3.61 -26.03
CA ALA A 91 -25.91 2.17 -25.85
C ALA A 91 -24.60 1.58 -26.42
N ILE A 92 -23.75 2.36 -27.11
CA ILE A 92 -22.61 1.82 -27.89
C ILE A 92 -21.22 2.22 -27.33
N THR A 93 -21.12 2.97 -26.23
CA THR A 93 -19.82 3.23 -25.58
C THR A 93 -19.56 2.32 -24.37
N LYS A 94 -20.01 1.06 -24.41
CA LYS A 94 -19.44 -0.04 -23.63
C LYS A 94 -18.33 -0.69 -24.44
N LEU A 95 -17.19 0.00 -24.54
CA LEU A 95 -15.93 -0.67 -24.88
C LEU A 95 -15.39 -1.31 -23.60
N PRO A 96 -15.09 -2.63 -23.58
CA PRO A 96 -14.30 -3.21 -22.51
C PRO A 96 -12.93 -2.54 -22.54
N ARG A 97 -12.56 -1.88 -21.44
CA ARG A 97 -11.17 -1.54 -21.21
C ARG A 97 -10.47 -2.83 -20.79
N ASP A 98 -9.76 -3.44 -21.73
CA ASP A 98 -8.63 -4.29 -21.40
C ASP A 98 -7.66 -3.45 -20.56
N VAL A 99 -7.62 -3.73 -19.25
CA VAL A 99 -6.58 -3.22 -18.37
C VAL A 99 -5.45 -4.24 -18.40
N ALA A 100 -4.72 -4.22 -19.50
CA ALA A 100 -3.36 -4.71 -19.54
C ALA A 100 -2.45 -3.53 -19.19
N GLY A 101 -1.77 -3.60 -18.05
CA GLY A 101 -0.66 -2.70 -17.73
C GLY A 101 -0.65 -2.19 -16.30
N ALA A 102 0.11 -2.89 -15.45
CA ALA A 102 1.00 -2.33 -14.43
C ALA A 102 0.48 -1.10 -13.68
N GLY A 103 -0.07 -1.33 -12.50
CA GLY A 103 -0.35 -0.26 -11.55
C GLY A 103 -1.09 -0.82 -10.36
N GLY A 104 -0.35 -1.22 -9.32
CA GLY A 104 -0.92 -1.53 -8.02
C GLY A 104 -1.90 -0.42 -7.64
N THR A 105 -3.18 -0.78 -7.58
CA THR A 105 -4.27 0.17 -7.32
C THR A 105 -4.15 0.64 -5.88
N ARG A 106 -3.33 1.66 -5.64
CA ARG A 106 -3.29 2.37 -4.36
C ARG A 106 -4.61 3.11 -4.20
N VAL A 107 -5.59 2.44 -3.60
CA VAL A 107 -6.85 3.06 -3.16
C VAL A 107 -6.50 4.09 -2.10
N LYS A 108 -6.55 5.36 -2.50
CA LYS A 108 -6.31 6.52 -1.65
C LYS A 108 -7.42 6.59 -0.59
N GLY A 109 -7.18 6.05 0.60
CA GLY A 109 -8.10 6.20 1.71
C GLY A 109 -7.91 5.28 2.91
N ASN A 110 -7.19 4.16 2.79
CA ASN A 110 -6.96 3.28 3.94
C ASN A 110 -5.48 3.19 4.28
N ASN A 111 -5.16 3.43 5.55
CA ASN A 111 -3.81 3.41 6.11
C ASN A 111 -3.25 1.98 6.28
N VAL A 112 -3.82 1.01 5.56
CA VAL A 112 -3.39 -0.38 5.57
C VAL A 112 -2.52 -0.60 4.35
N ALA A 113 -1.29 -1.05 4.59
CA ALA A 113 -0.37 -1.51 3.57
C ALA A 113 0.05 -2.94 3.90
N PHE A 114 0.47 -3.70 2.89
CA PHE A 114 1.01 -5.03 3.12
C PHE A 114 2.22 -5.29 2.25
N SER A 115 3.09 -6.16 2.73
CA SER A 115 4.24 -6.66 1.98
C SER A 115 4.30 -8.18 2.11
N LEU A 116 4.89 -8.82 1.10
CA LEU A 116 5.20 -10.23 1.15
C LEU A 116 6.70 -10.40 1.45
N VAL A 117 7.01 -11.37 2.30
CA VAL A 117 8.38 -11.73 2.67
C VAL A 117 8.58 -13.20 2.35
N ARG A 118 9.69 -13.50 1.69
CA ARG A 118 10.11 -14.86 1.36
C ARG A 118 10.64 -15.57 2.62
N GLU A 119 10.84 -16.89 2.52
CA GLU A 119 11.44 -17.68 3.61
C GLU A 119 12.86 -17.20 4.00
N ASP A 120 13.58 -16.56 3.07
CA ASP A 120 14.91 -15.97 3.29
C ASP A 120 14.88 -14.52 3.81
N GLU A 121 13.73 -14.07 4.34
CA GLU A 121 13.50 -12.72 4.88
C GLU A 121 13.58 -11.57 3.87
N ARG A 122 13.72 -11.85 2.57
CA ARG A 122 13.67 -10.79 1.55
C ARG A 122 12.23 -10.34 1.30
N ARG A 123 12.01 -9.03 1.38
CA ARG A 123 10.74 -8.38 1.00
C ARG A 123 10.56 -8.39 -0.52
N VAL A 124 9.33 -8.62 -0.95
CA VAL A 124 8.86 -8.39 -2.31
C VAL A 124 8.62 -6.90 -2.51
N GLU A 125 9.10 -6.36 -3.63
CA GLU A 125 8.91 -4.95 -3.99
C GLU A 125 7.50 -4.70 -4.58
N GLU A 126 6.99 -3.47 -4.45
CA GLU A 126 5.64 -3.07 -4.94
C GLU A 126 5.45 -3.23 -6.47
N GLY A 127 6.53 -3.40 -7.24
CA GLY A 127 6.49 -3.65 -8.69
C GLY A 127 6.16 -5.10 -9.10
N GLY A 128 5.87 -5.96 -8.13
CA GLY A 128 5.71 -7.39 -8.31
C GLY A 128 7.03 -8.15 -8.11
N ALA A 129 6.94 -9.42 -7.77
CA ALA A 129 8.10 -10.30 -7.64
C ALA A 129 7.98 -11.52 -8.54
N HIS A 130 9.15 -12.10 -8.82
CA HIS A 130 9.22 -13.46 -9.33
C HIS A 130 9.19 -14.46 -8.17
N TYR A 131 8.46 -15.55 -8.34
CA TYR A 131 8.41 -16.67 -7.39
C TYR A 131 8.95 -17.96 -8.02
N GLN A 132 9.42 -18.88 -7.19
CA GLN A 132 9.76 -20.25 -7.61
C GLN A 132 8.68 -21.24 -7.17
N ASN A 133 8.48 -22.31 -7.94
CA ASN A 133 7.50 -23.34 -7.57
C ASN A 133 7.84 -23.97 -6.21
N GLY A 134 6.89 -23.98 -5.29
CA GLY A 134 7.04 -24.47 -3.91
C GLY A 134 7.52 -23.42 -2.91
N GLU A 135 7.78 -22.19 -3.35
CA GLU A 135 8.26 -21.11 -2.52
C GLU A 135 7.26 -20.70 -1.44
N ARG A 136 7.77 -20.36 -0.24
CA ARG A 136 6.96 -19.99 0.92
C ARG A 136 7.01 -18.49 1.16
N PHE A 137 5.83 -17.89 1.34
CA PHE A 137 5.66 -16.47 1.62
C PHE A 137 4.94 -16.24 2.95
N LYS A 138 5.31 -15.14 3.60
CA LYS A 138 4.63 -14.59 4.78
C LYS A 138 4.19 -13.17 4.48
N ALA A 139 2.97 -12.82 4.85
CA ALA A 139 2.48 -11.46 4.70
C ALA A 139 2.78 -10.65 5.97
N LEU A 140 3.25 -9.42 5.79
CA LEU A 140 3.37 -8.41 6.84
C LEU A 140 2.38 -7.30 6.54
N VAL A 141 1.71 -6.81 7.58
CA VAL A 141 0.67 -5.78 7.49
C VAL A 141 1.12 -4.57 8.29
N THR A 142 1.05 -3.40 7.67
CA THR A 142 1.17 -2.13 8.35
C THR A 142 -0.22 -1.51 8.44
N CYS A 143 -0.67 -1.20 9.66
CA CYS A 143 -1.98 -0.57 9.90
C CYS A 143 -1.93 0.41 11.10
N PRO A 144 -2.86 1.37 11.18
CA PRO A 144 -2.87 2.36 12.25
C PRO A 144 -3.00 1.74 13.65
N PRO A 145 -2.26 2.24 14.64
CA PRO A 145 -2.41 1.76 16.01
C PRO A 145 -3.85 1.94 16.49
N GLY A 146 -4.39 0.91 17.16
CA GLY A 146 -5.76 0.90 17.67
C GLY A 146 -6.84 0.59 16.64
N MET A 147 -6.49 0.37 15.37
CA MET A 147 -7.43 -0.19 14.39
C MET A 147 -7.82 -1.60 14.79
N ARG A 148 -9.13 -1.86 14.79
CA ARG A 148 -9.71 -3.20 14.91
C ARG A 148 -10.31 -3.57 13.56
N ALA A 149 -9.70 -4.55 12.90
CA ALA A 149 -10.17 -5.08 11.64
C ALA A 149 -9.85 -6.56 11.57
N SER A 150 -10.69 -7.32 10.86
CA SER A 150 -10.37 -8.68 10.47
C SER A 150 -9.59 -8.63 9.16
N PHE A 151 -8.49 -9.37 9.09
CA PHE A 151 -7.67 -9.48 7.90
C PHE A 151 -7.75 -10.91 7.34
N ASP A 152 -7.70 -11.02 6.01
CA ASP A 152 -7.58 -12.30 5.32
C ASP A 152 -6.67 -12.15 4.10
N LEU A 153 -6.13 -13.26 3.64
CA LEU A 153 -5.27 -13.30 2.46
C LEU A 153 -5.89 -14.22 1.42
N VAL A 154 -6.08 -13.69 0.22
CA VAL A 154 -6.59 -14.42 -0.94
C VAL A 154 -5.53 -14.44 -2.03
N VAL A 155 -5.37 -15.59 -2.67
CA VAL A 155 -4.49 -15.76 -3.82
C VAL A 155 -5.36 -16.12 -5.02
N PHE A 156 -5.30 -15.29 -6.05
CA PHE A 156 -5.98 -15.51 -7.32
C PHE A 156 -5.03 -16.14 -8.34
N GLU A 157 -5.43 -17.27 -8.90
CA GLU A 157 -4.79 -17.93 -10.06
C GLU A 157 -5.85 -18.04 -11.17
N HIS A 158 -5.65 -17.38 -12.32
CA HIS A 158 -6.63 -17.38 -13.43
C HIS A 158 -8.09 -17.10 -12.99
N ASP A 159 -8.30 -16.14 -12.10
CA ASP A 159 -9.59 -15.76 -11.49
C ASP A 159 -10.15 -16.73 -10.44
N GLU A 160 -9.49 -17.85 -10.19
CA GLU A 160 -9.84 -18.75 -9.10
C GLU A 160 -9.26 -18.24 -7.77
N ALA A 161 -10.13 -18.01 -6.79
CA ALA A 161 -9.75 -17.53 -5.47
C ALA A 161 -9.40 -18.71 -4.53
N SER A 162 -8.23 -18.65 -3.91
CA SER A 162 -7.82 -19.57 -2.86
C SER A 162 -7.45 -18.83 -1.57
N PHE A 163 -7.73 -19.43 -0.41
CA PHE A 163 -7.48 -18.83 0.90
C PHE A 163 -6.50 -19.71 1.68
N PRO A 164 -5.19 -19.45 1.56
CA PRO A 164 -4.17 -20.37 2.05
C PRO A 164 -3.90 -20.26 3.56
N LEU A 165 -4.49 -19.26 4.22
CA LEU A 165 -4.40 -19.11 5.67
C LEU A 165 -5.56 -19.82 6.36
N ASP A 166 -5.26 -20.49 7.48
CA ASP A 166 -6.22 -21.26 8.26
C ASP A 166 -7.37 -20.36 8.76
N PRO A 167 -8.63 -20.64 8.39
CA PRO A 167 -9.80 -19.86 8.82
C PRO A 167 -10.05 -19.90 10.32
N GLN A 168 -9.50 -20.91 11.03
CA GLN A 168 -9.64 -21.07 12.48
C GLN A 168 -8.49 -20.46 13.26
N THR A 169 -7.42 -20.02 12.60
CA THR A 169 -6.50 -19.09 13.25
C THR A 169 -7.35 -17.88 13.59
N PRO A 170 -7.51 -17.56 14.90
CA PRO A 170 -8.46 -16.56 15.32
C PRO A 170 -8.24 -15.36 14.44
N ARG A 171 -9.32 -14.91 13.78
CA ARG A 171 -9.37 -13.68 12.97
C ARG A 171 -9.01 -12.55 13.93
N MET A 172 -7.72 -12.45 14.19
CA MET A 172 -7.18 -11.78 15.35
C MET A 172 -7.41 -10.32 15.07
N GLU A 173 -7.98 -9.63 16.04
CA GLU A 173 -7.62 -8.24 16.24
C GLU A 173 -6.09 -8.22 16.33
N LEU A 174 -5.43 -8.03 15.18
CA LEU A 174 -4.01 -7.79 15.13
C LEU A 174 -3.81 -6.49 15.89
N GLU A 175 -2.87 -6.49 16.83
CA GLU A 175 -2.40 -5.23 17.40
C GLU A 175 -1.73 -4.46 16.27
N CYS A 176 -2.52 -3.58 15.65
CA CYS A 176 -2.07 -2.86 14.48
C CYS A 176 -0.82 -2.03 14.79
N GLY A 177 0.10 -2.05 13.84
CA GLY A 177 1.39 -1.40 13.92
C GLY A 177 2.11 -1.48 12.59
N ASN A 178 3.42 -1.32 12.60
CA ASN A 178 4.24 -1.44 11.40
C ASN A 178 4.70 -2.89 11.24
N ASP A 179 4.56 -3.43 10.03
CA ASP A 179 5.08 -4.75 9.64
C ASP A 179 4.68 -5.89 10.59
N VAL A 180 3.45 -5.87 11.05
CA VAL A 180 2.88 -6.91 11.91
C VAL A 180 2.70 -8.19 11.08
N PRO A 181 3.32 -9.32 11.47
CA PRO A 181 3.20 -10.55 10.71
C PRO A 181 1.79 -11.12 10.79
N LEU A 182 1.19 -11.39 9.63
CA LEU A 182 -0.02 -12.21 9.60
C LEU A 182 0.31 -13.64 10.08
N PRO A 183 -0.55 -14.23 10.92
CA PRO A 183 -0.41 -15.62 11.32
C PRO A 183 -0.42 -16.56 10.12
N GLY A 184 0.47 -17.55 10.16
CA GLY A 184 0.64 -18.50 9.08
C GLY A 184 1.60 -18.03 7.98
N ALA A 185 1.67 -18.85 6.94
CA ALA A 185 2.43 -18.61 5.72
C ALA A 185 1.86 -19.56 4.67
N PHE A 186 2.02 -19.21 3.40
CA PHE A 186 1.50 -20.00 2.30
C PHE A 186 2.62 -20.40 1.36
N ARG A 187 2.46 -21.55 0.72
CA ARG A 187 3.32 -21.97 -0.38
C ARG A 187 2.63 -21.64 -1.69
N VAL A 188 3.39 -21.05 -2.60
CA VAL A 188 2.99 -20.85 -3.97
C VAL A 188 3.42 -22.05 -4.78
N THR A 189 2.51 -22.63 -5.56
CA THR A 189 2.80 -23.72 -6.48
C THR A 189 2.33 -23.37 -7.88
N GLY A 190 2.91 -23.99 -8.90
CA GLY A 190 2.52 -23.79 -10.29
C GLY A 190 3.46 -22.87 -11.07
N THR A 191 3.03 -22.51 -12.28
CA THR A 191 3.82 -21.78 -13.28
C THR A 191 3.07 -20.59 -13.89
N ALA A 192 1.91 -20.23 -13.34
CA ALA A 192 1.09 -19.14 -13.83
C ALA A 192 1.29 -17.87 -12.98
N PRO A 193 1.12 -16.67 -13.54
CA PRO A 193 1.05 -15.46 -12.74
C PRO A 193 -0.05 -15.55 -11.68
N LEU A 194 0.24 -15.02 -10.49
CA LEU A 194 -0.68 -15.00 -9.35
C LEU A 194 -0.88 -13.57 -8.89
N GLU A 195 -2.04 -13.33 -8.28
CA GLU A 195 -2.31 -12.09 -7.58
C GLU A 195 -2.63 -12.39 -6.12
N VAL A 196 -1.81 -11.88 -5.21
CA VAL A 196 -2.00 -12.03 -3.77
C VAL A 196 -2.62 -10.75 -3.25
N CYS A 197 -3.81 -10.86 -2.65
CA CYS A 197 -4.50 -9.73 -2.07
C CYS A 197 -4.66 -9.87 -0.57
N LEU A 198 -4.30 -8.81 0.15
CA LEU A 198 -4.75 -8.60 1.52
C LEU A 198 -6.14 -7.95 1.46
N VAL A 199 -7.10 -8.53 2.16
CA VAL A 199 -8.46 -8.01 2.31
C VAL A 199 -8.77 -7.81 3.79
N TRP A 200 -9.55 -6.78 4.11
CA TRP A 200 -9.91 -6.51 5.50
C TRP A 200 -11.30 -5.89 5.64
N SER A 201 -11.88 -6.06 6.83
CA SER A 201 -13.19 -5.53 7.21
C SER A 201 -13.16 -5.03 8.65
N ASP A 202 -13.74 -3.85 8.90
CA ASP A 202 -13.95 -3.27 10.22
C ASP A 202 -15.31 -3.65 10.84
N GLU A 203 -16.24 -4.17 10.05
CA GLU A 203 -17.57 -4.59 10.48
C GLU A 203 -17.62 -6.04 11.01
N GLY A 204 -16.57 -6.81 10.77
CA GLY A 204 -16.50 -8.19 11.23
C GLY A 204 -15.57 -9.05 10.38
N PRO A 205 -15.81 -10.36 10.32
CA PRO A 205 -15.00 -11.25 9.52
C PRO A 205 -15.13 -11.01 8.00
N VAL A 206 -14.01 -11.14 7.29
CA VAL A 206 -14.01 -11.12 5.82
C VAL A 206 -14.91 -12.23 5.26
N GLU A 207 -15.83 -11.86 4.39
CA GLU A 207 -16.78 -12.77 3.74
C GLU A 207 -16.17 -13.46 2.52
N ARG A 208 -15.46 -14.58 2.75
CA ARG A 208 -14.77 -15.36 1.69
C ARG A 208 -15.70 -15.75 0.55
N GLU A 209 -16.94 -16.14 0.85
CA GLU A 209 -17.93 -16.56 -0.14
C GLU A 209 -18.28 -15.43 -1.13
N LYS A 210 -18.36 -14.18 -0.65
CA LYS A 210 -18.58 -13.02 -1.52
C LYS A 210 -17.39 -12.78 -2.44
N ILE A 211 -16.16 -12.97 -1.95
CA ILE A 211 -14.94 -12.83 -2.76
C ILE A 211 -14.91 -13.91 -3.84
N VAL A 212 -15.23 -15.16 -3.52
CA VAL A 212 -15.31 -16.24 -4.52
C VAL A 212 -16.35 -15.92 -5.60
N GLN A 213 -17.51 -15.37 -5.24
CA GLN A 213 -18.57 -15.05 -6.19
C GLN A 213 -18.30 -13.82 -7.06
N LYS A 214 -17.64 -12.80 -6.49
CA LYS A 214 -17.45 -11.50 -7.15
C LYS A 214 -16.03 -11.28 -7.68
N GLY A 215 -15.11 -12.19 -7.40
CA GLY A 215 -13.69 -12.07 -7.74
C GLY A 215 -13.01 -10.91 -7.00
N ARG A 216 -12.29 -10.07 -7.75
CA ARG A 216 -11.48 -8.94 -7.25
C ARG A 216 -12.27 -7.73 -6.73
N ILE A 217 -13.58 -7.90 -6.53
CA ILE A 217 -14.42 -6.85 -5.96
C ILE A 217 -14.49 -7.08 -4.46
N PHE A 218 -13.60 -6.42 -3.73
CA PHE A 218 -13.58 -6.46 -2.28
C PHE A 218 -14.70 -5.56 -1.73
N PRO A 219 -15.62 -6.10 -0.90
CA PRO A 219 -16.78 -5.34 -0.44
C PRO A 219 -16.40 -4.11 0.39
N ASP A 220 -15.32 -4.20 1.16
CA ASP A 220 -14.91 -3.14 2.10
C ASP A 220 -13.60 -2.49 1.64
N ALA A 221 -12.50 -3.23 1.74
CA ALA A 221 -11.20 -2.78 1.26
C ALA A 221 -10.25 -3.95 0.97
N GLY A 222 -9.32 -3.72 0.05
CA GLY A 222 -8.28 -4.67 -0.29
C GLY A 222 -7.09 -4.01 -0.99
N SER A 223 -5.95 -4.69 -0.95
CA SER A 223 -4.72 -4.31 -1.63
C SER A 223 -4.10 -5.57 -2.22
N CYS A 224 -3.61 -5.49 -3.46
CA CYS A 224 -3.12 -6.65 -4.20
C CYS A 224 -1.67 -6.45 -4.68
N MET A 225 -0.97 -7.55 -4.84
CA MET A 225 0.40 -7.64 -5.32
C MET A 225 0.50 -8.79 -6.34
N GLU A 226 1.08 -8.51 -7.50
CA GLU A 226 1.30 -9.51 -8.54
C GLU A 226 2.58 -10.30 -8.27
N LEU A 227 2.52 -11.62 -8.46
CA LEU A 227 3.65 -12.52 -8.42
C LEU A 227 3.75 -13.26 -9.76
N ALA A 228 4.85 -13.05 -10.48
CA ALA A 228 5.13 -13.76 -11.73
C ALA A 228 5.96 -15.03 -11.46
N PRO A 229 5.81 -16.11 -12.23
CA PRO A 229 6.77 -17.21 -12.16
C PRO A 229 8.18 -16.72 -12.54
N SER A 230 9.20 -17.31 -11.93
CA SER A 230 10.58 -17.14 -12.40
C SER A 230 10.73 -17.81 -13.78
N PRO A 231 11.51 -17.23 -14.71
CA PRO A 231 11.77 -17.81 -16.03
C PRO A 231 12.55 -19.14 -15.95
#